data_AF-A0A387C3W0-F1
#
_entry.id   AF-A0A387C3W0-F1
#
_cell.length_a   1.000
_cell.length_b   1.000
_cell.length_c   1.000
_cell.angle_alpha   90.00
_cell.angle_beta   90.00
_cell.angle_gamma   90.00
#
_symmetry.space_group_name_H-M   'P 1'
#
loop_
_entity.id
_entity.type
_entity.pdbx_description
1 polymer ?
#
loop_
_entity_poly.entity_id
_entity_poly.type
_entity_poly.pdbx_seq_one_letter_code
_entity_poly.pdbx_strand_id
1 'polypeptide(L)'
;MPEPHDDYDLTGRELQILGLLAHGLTAAAIGRYLRISDRTVRKHLENSYRKLHCSDRLVAVDRARAAGLLPKLPIVPPSAEARES
;
A
#
# COMPACT_ATOMS: atom_id res chain seq x y z
N MET A 1 -14.58 -16.71 -4.63
CA MET A 1 -13.39 -17.36 -4.05
C MET A 1 -12.26 -16.35 -4.11
N PRO A 2 -11.62 -15.95 -3.00
CA PRO A 2 -10.41 -15.14 -3.09
C PRO A 2 -9.22 -16.06 -3.42
N GLU A 3 -8.47 -15.73 -4.46
CA GLU A 3 -7.26 -16.43 -4.85
C GLU A 3 -6.13 -16.05 -3.87
N PRO A 4 -5.46 -17.03 -3.23
CA PRO A 4 -4.35 -16.75 -2.32
C PRO A 4 -3.15 -16.28 -3.13
N HIS A 5 -2.83 -15.00 -3.03
CA HIS A 5 -1.47 -14.53 -3.33
C HIS A 5 -0.62 -14.92 -2.11
N ASP A 6 -0.21 -16.18 -2.13
CA ASP A 6 0.56 -16.92 -1.14
C ASP A 6 1.86 -16.19 -0.81
N ASP A 7 1.91 -15.63 0.41
CA ASP A 7 3.08 -15.51 1.31
C ASP A 7 2.69 -14.69 2.57
N TYR A 8 1.70 -13.78 2.48
CA TYR A 8 1.38 -12.84 3.59
C TYR A 8 -0.10 -12.63 3.96
N ASP A 9 -1.05 -13.41 3.42
CA ASP A 9 -2.49 -13.29 3.74
C ASP A 9 -3.02 -11.84 3.65
N LEU A 10 -2.52 -11.06 2.68
CA LEU A 10 -2.88 -9.66 2.53
C LEU A 10 -4.20 -9.54 1.79
N THR A 11 -5.09 -8.71 2.31
CA THR A 11 -6.35 -8.40 1.64
C THR A 11 -6.10 -7.51 0.42
N GLY A 12 -6.98 -7.56 -0.58
CA GLY A 12 -6.87 -6.71 -1.77
C GLY A 12 -6.83 -5.20 -1.48
N ARG A 13 -7.29 -4.75 -0.30
CA ARG A 13 -7.11 -3.35 0.15
C ARG A 13 -5.70 -3.06 0.63
N GLU A 14 -5.11 -3.98 1.40
CA GLU A 14 -3.73 -3.87 1.89
C GLU A 14 -2.73 -3.82 0.71
N LEU A 15 -2.95 -4.67 -0.30
CA LEU A 15 -2.15 -4.69 -1.52
C LEU A 15 -2.29 -3.40 -2.34
N GLN A 16 -3.50 -2.84 -2.45
CA GLN A 16 -3.70 -1.54 -3.12
C GLN A 16 -2.95 -0.41 -2.41
N ILE A 17 -3.01 -0.38 -1.07
CA ILE A 17 -2.32 0.62 -0.25
C ILE A 17 -0.80 0.49 -0.41
N LEU A 18 -0.26 -0.74 -0.37
CA LEU A 18 1.16 -1.01 -0.62
C LEU A 18 1.59 -0.62 -2.03
N GLY A 19 0.74 -0.91 -3.04
CA GLY A 19 0.90 -0.45 -4.42
C GLY A 19 1.09 1.06 -4.50
N LEU A 20 0.15 1.81 -3.94
CA LEU A 20 0.21 3.28 -3.94
C LEU A 20 1.45 3.81 -3.18
N LEU A 21 1.81 3.19 -2.04
CA LEU A 21 3.04 3.52 -1.32
C LEU A 21 4.30 3.28 -2.17
N ALA A 22 4.33 2.19 -2.93
CA ALA A 22 5.44 1.84 -3.81
C ALA A 22 5.60 2.83 -4.97
N HIS A 23 4.50 3.45 -5.39
CA HIS A 23 4.49 4.58 -6.34
C HIS A 23 4.92 5.92 -5.70
N GLY A 24 5.21 5.96 -4.40
CA GLY A 24 5.67 7.15 -3.69
C GLY A 24 4.55 8.01 -3.10
N LEU A 25 3.29 7.56 -3.12
CA LEU A 25 2.19 8.30 -2.51
C LEU A 25 2.29 8.27 -0.98
N THR A 26 1.85 9.35 -0.33
CA THR A 26 1.74 9.41 1.13
C THR A 26 0.45 8.76 1.62
N ALA A 27 0.38 8.37 2.90
CA ALA A 27 -0.84 7.82 3.49
C ALA A 27 -2.06 8.76 3.35
N ALA A 28 -1.84 10.07 3.32
CA ALA A 28 -2.88 11.07 3.08
C ALA A 28 -3.40 11.01 1.63
N ALA A 29 -2.51 10.94 0.64
CA ALA A 29 -2.89 10.82 -0.77
C ALA A 29 -3.62 9.49 -1.04
N ILE A 30 -3.13 8.40 -0.43
CA ILE A 30 -3.79 7.09 -0.47
C ILE A 30 -5.20 7.16 0.12
N GLY A 31 -5.35 7.86 1.25
CA GLY A 31 -6.64 8.05 1.90
C GLY A 31 -7.62 8.78 0.99
N ARG A 32 -7.18 9.89 0.38
CA ARG A 32 -7.97 10.62 -0.61
C ARG A 32 -8.39 9.72 -1.78
N TYR A 33 -7.47 8.91 -2.31
CA TYR A 33 -7.72 8.01 -3.43
C TYR A 33 -8.74 6.92 -3.10
N LEU A 34 -8.58 6.27 -1.95
CA LEU A 34 -9.46 5.20 -1.48
C LEU A 34 -10.73 5.72 -0.77
N ARG A 35 -10.92 7.05 -0.70
CA ARG A 35 -11.97 7.72 0.08
C ARG A 35 -12.06 7.26 1.54
N ILE A 36 -10.90 7.11 2.18
CA ILE A 36 -10.76 6.76 3.61
C ILE A 36 -9.85 7.77 4.32
N SER A 37 -9.98 7.90 5.64
CA SER A 37 -9.08 8.75 6.42
C SER A 37 -7.65 8.22 6.40
N ASP A 38 -6.66 9.12 6.47
CA ASP A 38 -5.24 8.78 6.59
C ASP A 38 -4.96 7.85 7.80
N ARG A 39 -5.70 8.04 8.90
CA ARG A 39 -5.67 7.16 10.07
C ARG A 39 -6.03 5.72 9.72
N THR A 40 -7.05 5.53 8.89
CA THR A 40 -7.49 4.20 8.43
C THR A 40 -6.43 3.59 7.52
N VAL A 41 -5.80 4.38 6.64
CA VAL A 41 -4.68 3.93 5.82
C VAL A 41 -3.51 3.46 6.69
N ARG A 42 -3.09 4.27 7.68
CA ARG A 42 -2.02 3.91 8.63
C ARG A 42 -2.34 2.61 9.36
N LYS A 43 -3.59 2.42 9.78
CA LYS A 43 -4.02 1.19 10.45
C LYS A 43 -3.97 -0.03 9.52
N HIS A 44 -4.36 0.13 8.25
CA HIS A 44 -4.19 -0.93 7.25
C HIS A 44 -2.72 -1.21 6.96
N LEU A 45 -1.87 -0.19 6.95
CA LEU A 45 -0.42 -0.34 6.80
C LEU A 45 0.20 -1.07 7.97
N GLU A 46 -0.16 -0.76 9.21
CA GLU A 46 0.32 -1.49 10.39
C GLU A 46 -0.05 -2.97 10.34
N ASN A 47 -1.28 -3.29 9.92
CA ASN A 47 -1.70 -4.68 9.70
C ASN A 47 -0.88 -5.34 8.58
N SER A 48 -0.67 -4.62 7.48
CA SER A 48 0.15 -5.10 6.36
C SER A 48 1.58 -5.34 6.82
N TYR A 49 2.19 -4.42 7.56
CA TYR A 49 3.55 -4.51 8.08
C TYR A 49 3.71 -5.69 9.04
N ARG A 50 2.73 -5.93 9.93
CA ARG A 50 2.71 -7.14 10.76
C ARG A 50 2.68 -8.40 9.91
N LYS A 51 1.83 -8.44 8.90
CA LYS A 51 1.71 -9.57 7.98
C LYS A 51 2.97 -9.79 7.15
N LEU A 52 3.59 -8.72 6.63
CA LEU A 52 4.86 -8.77 5.89
C LEU A 52 6.08 -8.97 6.81
N HIS A 53 5.91 -8.97 8.13
CA HIS A 53 7.02 -8.96 9.11
C HIS A 53 8.02 -7.81 8.84
N CYS A 54 7.52 -6.62 8.57
CA CYS A 54 8.29 -5.39 8.36
C CYS A 54 7.92 -4.34 9.41
N SER A 55 8.86 -3.44 9.71
CA SER A 55 8.63 -2.29 10.59
C SER A 55 8.63 -0.96 9.83
N ASP A 56 9.15 -0.96 8.60
CA ASP A 56 9.42 0.25 7.83
C ASP A 56 8.67 0.25 6.51
N ARG A 57 8.15 1.44 6.14
CA ARG A 57 7.55 1.72 4.83
C ARG A 57 8.45 1.26 3.69
N LEU A 58 9.73 1.61 3.75
CA LEU A 58 10.68 1.29 2.68
C LEU A 58 10.89 -0.22 2.56
N VAL A 59 11.08 -0.91 3.69
CA VAL A 59 11.26 -2.37 3.71
C VAL A 59 10.01 -3.09 3.24
N ALA A 60 8.83 -2.61 3.63
CA ALA A 60 7.56 -3.17 3.18
C ALA A 60 7.32 -2.98 1.68
N VAL A 61 7.66 -1.81 1.14
CA VAL A 61 7.60 -1.54 -0.31
C VAL A 61 8.59 -2.41 -1.06
N ASP A 62 9.82 -2.52 -0.56
CA ASP A 62 10.88 -3.34 -1.15
C ASP A 62 10.49 -4.82 -1.17
N ARG A 63 10.02 -5.37 -0.04
CA ARG A 63 9.50 -6.74 0.04
C ARG A 63 8.29 -6.96 -0.86
N ALA A 64 7.30 -6.07 -0.84
CA ALA A 64 6.11 -6.21 -1.68
C ALA A 64 6.48 -6.16 -3.18
N ARG A 65 7.48 -5.36 -3.55
CA ARG A 65 8.01 -5.28 -4.91
C ARG A 65 8.79 -6.54 -5.29
N ALA A 66 9.67 -7.01 -4.42
CA ALA A 66 10.47 -8.22 -4.62
C ALA A 66 9.60 -9.48 -4.69
N ALA A 67 8.54 -9.54 -3.89
CA ALA A 67 7.56 -10.63 -3.88
C ALA A 67 6.56 -10.54 -5.05
N GLY A 68 6.60 -9.49 -5.89
CA GLY A 68 5.66 -9.33 -7.00
C GLY A 68 4.20 -9.13 -6.57
N LEU A 69 3.97 -8.74 -5.30
CA LEU A 69 2.65 -8.54 -4.71
C LEU A 69 2.01 -7.20 -5.12
N LEU A 70 2.79 -6.29 -5.72
CA LEU A 70 2.28 -5.01 -6.16
C LEU A 70 1.30 -5.17 -7.33
N PRO A 71 0.08 -4.63 -7.23
CA PRO A 71 -0.90 -4.74 -8.32
C PRO A 71 -0.38 -4.00 -9.56
N LYS A 72 -0.35 -4.68 -10.70
CA LYS A 72 0.06 -4.11 -12.01
C LYS A 72 -0.94 -3.09 -12.61
N LEU A 73 -1.91 -2.62 -11.85
CA LEU A 73 -2.91 -1.70 -12.39
C LEU A 73 -2.29 -0.34 -12.72
N PRO A 74 -2.81 0.37 -13.73
CA PRO A 74 -2.48 1.77 -13.95
C PRO A 74 -3.05 2.57 -12.77
N ILE A 75 -2.25 2.72 -11.71
CA ILE A 75 -2.60 3.56 -10.59
C ILE A 75 -2.42 4.99 -11.06
N VAL A 76 -3.46 5.58 -11.65
CA VAL A 76 -3.47 6.99 -12.00
C VAL A 76 -3.50 7.78 -10.68
N PRO A 77 -2.42 8.47 -10.29
CA PRO A 77 -2.48 9.29 -9.10
C PRO A 77 -3.57 10.34 -9.31
N PRO A 78 -4.41 10.63 -8.31
CA PRO A 78 -5.30 11.78 -8.40
C PRO A 78 -4.39 12.99 -8.58
N SER A 79 -4.57 13.72 -9.69
CA SER A 79 -3.71 14.82 -10.15
C SER A 79 -2.97 15.52 -9.01
N ALA A 80 -1.65 15.41 -9.03
CA ALA A 80 -0.68 16.32 -8.43
C ALA A 80 -1.17 17.19 -7.25
N GLU A 81 -0.79 16.85 -6.02
CA GLU A 81 -0.59 17.83 -4.95
C GLU A 81 0.66 17.43 -4.16
N ALA A 82 1.70 18.26 -4.30
CA ALA A 82 2.88 18.42 -3.43
C ALA A 82 3.62 17.12 -3.00
N ARG A 83 4.83 16.82 -3.49
CA ARG A 83 6.07 17.50 -3.07
C ARG A 83 5.89 18.27 -1.75
N GLU A 84 5.74 17.56 -0.64
CA GLU A 84 6.06 18.13 0.67
C GLU A 84 7.49 17.71 1.02
N SER A 85 8.38 18.67 0.70
CA SER A 85 9.67 19.07 1.30
C SER A 85 10.70 18.04 1.73
#